data_AF-A0A3P3YQ93-F1
#
_entry.id   AF-A0A3P3YQ93-F1
#
_cell.length_a   1.000
_cell.length_b   1.000
_cell.length_c   1.000
_cell.angle_alpha   90.00
_cell.angle_beta   90.00
_cell.angle_gamma   90.00
#
_symmetry.space_group_name_H-M   'P 1'
#
loop_
_entity.id
_entity.type
_entity.pdbx_description
1 polymer ?
#
loop_
_entity_poly.entity_id
_entity_poly.type
_entity_poly.pdbx_seq_one_letter_code
_entity_poly.pdbx_strand_id
1 'polypeptide(L)'
;KMVQAKSQSIPFKLNGANVMPIIFASSLILFPQTIIQWLSSSSEQWAGWAIIMDFFNPFSQIWYHALFYYIIYTSLIVFFA
;
A
#
# COMPACT_ATOMS: atom_id res chain seq x y z
N LYS A 1 39.82 11.92 40.97
CA LYS A 1 39.65 12.15 39.52
C LYS A 1 38.32 11.56 39.10
N MET A 2 37.34 12.40 38.76
CA MET A 2 36.06 11.92 38.21
C MET A 2 36.35 11.36 36.81
N VAL A 3 36.14 10.05 36.65
CA VAL A 3 36.24 9.39 35.36
C VAL A 3 35.01 9.81 34.57
N GLN A 4 35.22 10.61 33.53
CA GLN A 4 34.16 11.11 32.67
C GLN A 4 33.37 9.93 32.11
N ALA A 5 32.08 9.83 32.44
CA ALA A 5 31.19 8.84 31.85
C ALA A 5 31.14 9.12 30.34
N LYS A 6 31.79 8.25 29.55
CA LYS A 6 31.82 8.36 28.09
C LYS A 6 30.37 8.19 27.60
N SER A 7 29.83 9.20 26.92
CA SER A 7 28.52 9.11 26.28
C SER A 7 28.49 7.89 25.35
N GLN A 8 27.72 6.87 25.71
CA GLN A 8 27.51 5.68 24.90
C GLN A 8 26.27 5.95 24.05
N SER A 9 26.46 6.43 22.81
CA SER A 9 25.38 6.46 21.84
C SER A 9 25.15 5.05 21.34
N ILE A 10 23.97 4.49 21.61
CA ILE A 10 23.54 3.25 20.98
C ILE A 10 23.26 3.60 19.51
N PRO A 11 24.01 3.07 18.53
CA PRO A 11 23.79 3.39 17.14
C PRO A 11 22.46 2.76 16.68
N PHE A 12 21.40 3.56 16.65
CA PHE A 12 20.13 3.14 16.06
C PHE A 12 20.27 3.11 14.53
N LYS A 13 20.04 1.93 13.94
CA LYS A 13 19.91 1.78 12.48
C LYS A 13 18.65 2.51 12.02
N LEU A 14 18.80 3.69 11.42
CA LEU A 14 17.75 4.51 10.78
C LEU A 14 17.23 3.93 9.44
N ASN A 15 17.30 2.62 9.24
CA ASN A 15 17.06 1.99 7.93
C ASN A 15 15.57 1.76 7.60
N GLY A 16 14.65 2.46 8.29
CA GLY A 16 13.20 2.29 8.12
C GLY A 16 12.59 3.11 6.99
N ALA A 17 13.31 4.09 6.44
CA ALA A 17 12.77 5.03 5.45
C ALA A 17 12.37 4.36 4.13
N ASN A 18 13.08 3.30 3.71
CA ASN A 18 12.90 2.72 2.39
C ASN A 18 11.61 1.90 2.22
N VAL A 19 10.98 1.48 3.32
CA VAL A 19 9.78 0.60 3.27
C VAL A 19 8.50 1.42 3.32
N MET A 20 8.57 2.67 3.79
CA MET A 20 7.42 3.55 3.94
C MET A 20 6.67 3.84 2.62
N PRO A 21 7.32 4.11 1.48
CA PRO A 21 6.61 4.39 0.22
C PRO A 21 5.77 3.22 -0.28
N ILE A 22 6.29 2.00 -0.16
CA ILE A 22 5.62 0.76 -0.59
C ILE A 22 4.39 0.48 0.29
N ILE A 23 4.51 0.72 1.60
CA ILE A 23 3.40 0.54 2.55
C ILE A 23 2.27 1.54 2.23
N PHE A 24 2.59 2.81 1.99
CA PHE A 24 1.57 3.81 1.68
C PHE A 24 0.84 3.50 0.37
N ALA A 25 1.57 3.16 -0.69
CA ALA A 25 0.97 2.74 -1.95
C ALA A 25 0.02 1.55 -1.77
N SER A 26 0.41 0.54 -0.98
CA SER A 26 -0.41 -0.63 -0.69
C SER A 26 -1.69 -0.27 0.09
N SER A 27 -1.58 0.58 1.12
CA SER A 27 -2.74 1.00 1.91
C SER A 27 -3.78 1.78 1.10
N LEU A 28 -3.34 2.62 0.16
CA LEU A 28 -4.22 3.45 -0.66
C LEU A 28 -5.02 2.62 -1.66
N ILE A 29 -4.42 1.57 -2.24
CA ILE A 29 -5.11 0.63 -3.12
C ILE A 29 -6.08 -0.26 -2.35
N LEU A 30 -5.70 -0.72 -1.16
CA LEU A 30 -6.53 -1.62 -0.35
C LEU A 30 -7.75 -0.90 0.25
N PHE A 31 -7.65 0.40 0.53
CA PHE A 31 -8.73 1.17 1.15
C PHE A 31 -10.07 1.16 0.40
N PRO A 32 -10.16 1.45 -0.92
CA PRO A 32 -11.42 1.33 -1.64
C PRO A 32 -11.89 -0.13 -1.71
N GLN A 33 -10.98 -1.09 -1.80
CA GLN A 33 -11.35 -2.50 -1.82
C GLN A 33 -12.03 -2.93 -0.50
N THR A 34 -11.51 -2.49 0.65
CA THR A 34 -12.12 -2.84 1.94
C THR A 34 -13.53 -2.26 2.08
N ILE A 35 -13.75 -1.02 1.62
CA ILE A 35 -15.08 -0.38 1.63
C ILE A 35 -16.06 -1.18 0.76
N ILE A 36 -15.68 -1.48 -0.48
CA ILE A 36 -16.54 -2.20 -1.41
C ILE A 36 -16.86 -3.59 -0.89
N GLN A 37 -15.90 -4.29 -0.29
CA GLN A 37 -16.11 -5.61 0.29
C GLN A 37 -17.12 -5.56 1.46
N TRP A 38 -17.09 -4.50 2.26
CA TRP A 38 -18.08 -4.28 3.31
C TRP A 38 -19.47 -3.98 2.71
N LEU A 39 -19.56 -3.12 1.70
CA LEU A 39 -20.83 -2.79 1.04
C LEU A 39 -21.44 -3.99 0.31
N SER A 40 -20.63 -4.80 -0.39
CA SER A 40 -21.08 -6.00 -1.09
C SER A 40 -21.57 -7.09 -0.13
N SER A 41 -21.11 -7.08 1.13
CA SER A 41 -21.59 -8.03 2.14
C SER A 41 -22.98 -7.69 2.70
N SER A 42 -23.41 -6.42 2.57
CA SER A 42 -24.62 -5.90 3.21
C SER A 42 -25.76 -5.58 2.23
N SER A 43 -25.50 -5.57 0.92
CA SER A 43 -26.47 -5.19 -0.12
C SER A 43 -26.40 -6.14 -1.32
N GLU A 44 -27.44 -6.16 -2.16
CA GLU A 44 -27.40 -6.93 -3.41
C GLU A 44 -26.15 -6.57 -4.22
N GLN A 45 -25.43 -7.59 -4.68
CA GLN A 45 -24.13 -7.44 -5.31
C GLN A 45 -24.28 -6.68 -6.64
N TRP A 46 -24.11 -5.36 -6.58
CA TRP A 46 -24.09 -4.54 -7.78
C TRP A 46 -22.93 -4.98 -8.68
N ALA A 47 -23.25 -5.29 -9.94
CA ALA A 47 -22.27 -5.73 -10.92
C ALA A 47 -21.09 -4.73 -11.10
N GLY A 48 -21.33 -3.45 -10.83
CA GLY A 48 -20.27 -2.43 -10.86
C GLY A 48 -19.20 -2.62 -9.78
N TRP A 49 -19.52 -3.20 -8.62
CA TRP A 49 -18.52 -3.50 -7.59
C TRP A 49 -17.50 -4.54 -8.04
N ALA A 50 -17.94 -5.55 -8.80
CA ALA A 50 -17.06 -6.56 -9.36
C ALA A 50 -16.10 -5.98 -10.39
N ILE A 51 -16.57 -5.04 -11.23
CA ILE A 51 -15.73 -4.34 -12.20
C ILE A 51 -14.66 -3.52 -11.49
N ILE A 52 -15.06 -2.72 -10.49
CA ILE A 52 -14.10 -1.89 -9.74
C ILE A 52 -13.07 -2.76 -9.04
N MET A 53 -13.49 -3.88 -8.43
CA MET A 53 -12.58 -4.85 -7.81
C MET A 53 -11.55 -5.42 -8.78
N ASP A 54 -11.95 -5.69 -10.01
CA ASP A 54 -11.08 -6.25 -11.03
C ASP A 54 -10.00 -5.26 -11.49
N PHE A 55 -10.31 -3.95 -11.55
CA PHE A 55 -9.31 -2.89 -11.82
C PHE A 55 -8.25 -2.75 -10.72
N PHE A 56 -8.59 -3.09 -9.48
CA PHE A 56 -7.65 -3.07 -8.34
C PHE A 56 -7.06 -4.46 -8.05
N ASN A 57 -7.28 -5.45 -8.93
CA ASN A 57 -6.74 -6.79 -8.76
C ASN A 57 -5.41 -6.96 -9.53
N PRO A 58 -4.28 -7.22 -8.84
CA PRO A 58 -3.00 -7.47 -9.50
C PRO A 58 -2.99 -8.73 -10.38
N PHE A 59 -3.91 -9.66 -10.14
CA PHE A 59 -4.02 -10.94 -10.86
C PHE A 59 -5.25 -10.99 -11.76
N SER A 60 -5.77 -9.83 -12.20
CA SER A 60 -6.87 -9.82 -13.15
C SER A 60 -6.52 -10.62 -14.42
N GLN A 61 -7.47 -11.44 -14.87
CA GLN A 61 -7.33 -12.23 -16.11
C GLN A 61 -7.27 -11.33 -17.35
N ILE A 62 -7.72 -10.08 -17.20
CA ILE A 62 -7.76 -9.07 -18.23
C ILE A 62 -6.47 -8.25 -18.18
N TRP A 63 -5.66 -8.36 -19.24
CA TRP A 63 -4.31 -7.77 -19.30
C TRP A 63 -4.29 -6.25 -19.07
N TYR A 64 -5.29 -5.52 -19.57
CA TYR A 64 -5.33 -4.06 -19.44
C TYR A 64 -5.73 -3.61 -18.01
N HIS A 65 -6.48 -4.41 -17.26
CA HIS A 65 -6.76 -4.15 -15.84
C HIS A 65 -5.50 -4.37 -14.99
N ALA A 66 -4.77 -5.47 -15.23
CA ALA A 66 -3.50 -5.73 -14.54
C ALA A 66 -2.45 -4.63 -14.84
N LEU A 67 -2.35 -4.18 -16.10
CA LEU A 67 -1.45 -3.08 -16.47
C LEU A 67 -1.82 -1.78 -15.75
N PHE A 68 -3.12 -1.45 -15.66
CA PHE A 68 -3.61 -0.28 -14.95
C PHE A 68 -3.21 -0.32 -13.47
N TYR A 69 -3.38 -1.48 -12.81
CA TYR A 69 -2.94 -1.69 -11.43
C TYR A 69 -1.45 -1.37 -11.26
N TYR A 70 -0.59 -1.93 -12.10
CA TYR A 70 0.86 -1.72 -11.98
C TYR A 70 1.27 -0.28 -12.24
N ILE A 71 0.66 0.40 -13.22
CA ILE A 71 0.94 1.81 -13.51
C ILE A 71 0.60 2.68 -12.30
N ILE A 72 -0.60 2.50 -11.72
CA ILE A 72 -1.01 3.26 -10.54
C ILE A 72 -0.12 2.92 -9.34
N TYR A 73 0.12 1.64 -9.08
CA TYR A 73 0.92 1.21 -7.94
C TYR A 73 2.35 1.75 -8.01
N THR A 74 3.00 1.67 -9.17
CA THR A 74 4.33 2.26 -9.38
C THR A 74 4.30 3.79 -9.27
N SER A 75 3.27 4.45 -9.83
CA SER A 75 3.12 5.91 -9.70
C SER A 75 2.96 6.34 -8.23
N LEU A 76 2.23 5.57 -7.42
CA LEU A 76 2.06 5.84 -6.00
C LEU A 76 3.38 5.63 -5.24
N ILE A 77 4.14 4.57 -5.54
CA ILE A 77 5.45 4.36 -4.94
C ILE A 77 6.37 5.55 -5.23
N VAL A 78 6.44 6.02 -6.48
CA VAL A 78 7.26 7.17 -6.86
C VAL A 78 6.80 8.47 -6.20
N PHE A 79 5.49 8.63 -6.01
CA PHE A 79 4.93 9.80 -5.32
C PHE A 79 5.27 9.85 -3.82
N PHE A 80 5.33 8.69 -3.16
CA PHE A 80 5.63 8.58 -1.73
C PHE A 80 7.12 8.38 -1.39
N ALA A 81 7.97 8.09 -2.39
CA ALA A 81 9.41 7.91 -2.25
C ALA A 81 10.16 9.25 -2.21
#